data_AF-A0A9X0DGY0-F1
#
_entry.id   AF-A0A9X0DGY0-F1
#
_cell.length_a   1.000
_cell.length_b   1.000
_cell.length_c   1.000
_cell.angle_alpha   90.00
_cell.angle_beta   90.00
_cell.angle_gamma   90.00
#
_symmetry.space_group_name_H-M   'P 1'
#
loop_
_entity.id
_entity.type
_entity.pdbx_description
1 polymer ?
#
loop_
_entity_poly.entity_id
_entity_poly.type
_entity_poly.pdbx_seq_one_letter_code
_entity_poly.pdbx_strand_id
1 'polypeptide(L)'
;MGQDSASFPTPGIGMPFDLSQPHIRVDARNPAADRTILRSAIEGRVLVKNTNKALPLKAPKLLSIYGYDAVAPKTMFPEPGFLTRWNVGFENSPDNFDYFYKINNGEMGAERPSQIAANGTVFGGGGAGAVALPYLDAPFDALQRRAYKDRTTLFWDFDTVNSTSIVDASSDACLVFINAYSAEIYDRPGLHDDFSDAIVLNIAAQCNNTIVVIHNAGIRLVDQFVDHPNVTAIIYAHLPGQESGRVLVSLLYNDENFSGKLPYTVARNESDYGALLHPSSPEGRYSLFPQSDFSEGSLLAIEHLIEKTSLPCTSLDLAFRTLHSTFQIWSSRMSIRGTAVLTQLALSNLVGESICGITILLSLLKLRTQANEKVRKPVSYI
;
A
#
# COMPACT_ATOMS: atom_id res chain seq x y z
N MET A 1 -32.10 7.49 -1.65
CA MET A 1 -31.66 7.74 -3.05
C MET A 1 -32.79 7.55 -4.08
N GLY A 2 -34.03 7.22 -3.69
CA GLY A 2 -35.14 7.09 -4.63
C GLY A 2 -35.02 5.94 -5.64
N GLN A 3 -34.08 5.01 -5.41
CA GLN A 3 -33.79 3.87 -6.30
C GLN A 3 -34.93 2.84 -6.34
N ASP A 4 -35.76 2.82 -5.29
CA ASP A 4 -36.94 1.94 -5.19
C ASP A 4 -38.22 2.58 -5.76
N SER A 5 -38.13 3.82 -6.28
CA SER A 5 -39.27 4.50 -6.90
C SER A 5 -39.52 3.96 -8.31
N ALA A 6 -40.79 3.81 -8.68
CA ALA A 6 -41.18 3.51 -10.06
C ALA A 6 -40.73 4.60 -11.07
N SER A 7 -40.37 5.79 -10.59
CA SER A 7 -39.81 6.88 -11.39
C SER A 7 -38.28 6.83 -11.51
N PHE A 8 -37.62 5.91 -10.81
CA PHE A 8 -36.19 5.69 -10.99
C PHE A 8 -36.00 5.10 -12.40
N PRO A 9 -35.10 5.68 -13.23
CA PRO A 9 -34.82 5.12 -14.53
C PRO A 9 -34.48 3.64 -14.37
N THR A 10 -35.04 2.78 -15.23
CA THR A 10 -34.58 1.39 -15.29
C THR A 10 -33.06 1.42 -15.30
N PRO A 11 -32.37 0.79 -14.32
CA PRO A 11 -30.92 0.81 -14.29
C PRO A 11 -30.41 0.47 -15.68
N GLY A 12 -29.45 1.27 -16.16
CA GLY A 12 -28.86 1.05 -17.48
C GLY A 12 -28.41 -0.39 -17.62
N ILE A 13 -28.33 -0.87 -18.87
CA ILE A 13 -27.86 -2.21 -19.22
C ILE A 13 -26.59 -2.47 -18.40
N GLY A 14 -26.70 -3.37 -17.42
CA GLY A 14 -25.61 -3.69 -16.51
C GLY A 14 -24.40 -4.24 -17.26
N MET A 15 -23.30 -4.46 -16.55
CA MET A 15 -22.17 -5.19 -17.14
C MET A 15 -22.70 -6.52 -17.72
N PRO A 16 -22.41 -6.83 -18.99
CA PRO A 16 -22.80 -8.10 -19.57
C PRO A 16 -22.33 -9.25 -18.69
N PHE A 17 -23.18 -10.26 -18.50
CA PHE A 17 -22.81 -11.44 -17.72
C PHE A 17 -21.58 -12.14 -18.29
N ASP A 18 -21.42 -12.11 -19.61
CA ASP A 18 -20.28 -12.68 -20.31
C ASP A 18 -19.80 -11.70 -21.38
N LEU A 19 -18.62 -11.11 -21.16
CA LEU A 19 -17.99 -10.15 -22.06
C LEU A 19 -17.36 -10.82 -23.31
N SER A 20 -17.30 -12.15 -23.36
CA SER A 20 -16.88 -12.90 -24.56
C SER A 20 -17.99 -13.02 -25.61
N GLN A 21 -19.25 -12.78 -25.24
CA GLN A 21 -20.40 -12.84 -26.14
C GLN A 21 -20.75 -11.46 -26.73
N PRO A 22 -21.50 -11.39 -27.84
CA PRO A 22 -21.98 -10.12 -28.38
C PRO A 22 -22.76 -9.31 -27.35
N HIS A 23 -22.31 -8.08 -27.09
CA HIS A 23 -22.94 -7.15 -26.15
C HIS A 23 -22.78 -5.71 -26.61
N ILE A 24 -23.56 -4.80 -26.03
CA ILE A 24 -23.43 -3.37 -26.30
C ILE A 24 -22.19 -2.85 -25.57
N ARG A 25 -21.21 -2.34 -26.32
CA ARG A 25 -20.06 -1.65 -25.75
C ARG A 25 -20.50 -0.31 -25.17
N VAL A 26 -20.21 -0.09 -23.89
CA VAL A 26 -20.38 1.19 -23.20
C VAL A 26 -19.01 1.68 -22.75
N ASP A 27 -18.61 2.87 -23.20
CA ASP A 27 -17.40 3.54 -22.72
C ASP A 27 -17.80 4.67 -21.78
N ALA A 28 -17.67 4.42 -20.47
CA ALA A 28 -18.01 5.37 -19.42
C ALA A 28 -16.79 6.17 -18.93
N ARG A 29 -15.62 6.03 -19.56
CA ARG A 29 -14.42 6.76 -19.17
C ARG A 29 -14.59 8.25 -19.46
N ASN A 30 -14.22 9.08 -18.49
CA ASN A 30 -14.31 10.53 -18.60
C ASN A 30 -12.91 11.14 -18.46
N PRO A 31 -12.37 11.78 -19.52
CA PRO A 31 -11.05 12.44 -19.47
C PRO A 31 -10.90 13.49 -18.36
N ALA A 32 -12.00 14.05 -17.86
CA ALA A 32 -11.96 14.96 -16.71
C ALA A 32 -11.49 14.28 -15.41
N ALA A 33 -11.57 12.95 -15.32
CA ALA A 33 -11.12 12.16 -14.17
C ALA A 33 -9.62 11.86 -14.18
N ASP A 34 -8.94 11.95 -15.33
CA ASP A 34 -7.54 11.55 -15.50
C ASP A 34 -6.61 12.25 -14.50
N ARG A 35 -6.84 13.55 -14.27
CA ARG A 35 -6.07 14.33 -13.30
C ARG A 35 -6.26 13.82 -11.88
N THR A 36 -7.48 13.47 -11.50
CA THR A 36 -7.79 12.96 -10.15
C THR A 36 -7.15 11.60 -9.94
N ILE A 37 -7.29 10.68 -10.91
CA ILE A 37 -6.67 9.35 -10.88
C ILE A 37 -5.15 9.48 -10.69
N LEU A 38 -4.51 10.31 -11.52
CA LEU A 38 -3.07 10.54 -11.45
C LEU A 38 -2.67 11.15 -10.10
N ARG A 39 -3.39 12.16 -9.62
CA ARG A 39 -3.01 12.88 -8.40
C ARG A 39 -3.21 12.05 -7.14
N SER A 40 -4.31 11.29 -7.05
CA SER A 40 -4.53 10.35 -5.97
C SER A 40 -3.44 9.27 -5.92
N ALA A 41 -3.00 8.76 -7.07
CA ALA A 41 -1.88 7.82 -7.12
C ALA A 41 -0.55 8.47 -6.68
N ILE A 42 -0.27 9.73 -7.06
CA ILE A 42 0.94 10.47 -6.62
C ILE A 42 0.93 10.65 -5.09
N GLU A 43 -0.17 11.18 -4.57
CA GLU A 43 -0.27 11.62 -3.17
C GLU A 43 -0.45 10.45 -2.19
N GLY A 44 -0.85 9.27 -2.67
CA GLY A 44 -0.99 8.04 -1.89
C GLY A 44 0.31 7.26 -1.65
N ARG A 45 1.42 7.62 -2.31
CA ARG A 45 2.71 6.93 -2.13
C ARG A 45 3.48 7.47 -0.94
N VAL A 46 3.99 6.56 -0.10
CA VAL A 46 4.63 6.89 1.16
C VAL A 46 6.07 6.41 1.17
N LEU A 47 7.00 7.35 1.28
CA LEU A 47 8.42 7.07 1.48
C LEU A 47 8.72 6.97 2.97
N VAL A 48 9.04 5.76 3.46
CA VAL A 48 9.24 5.51 4.90
C VAL A 48 10.71 5.40 5.29
N LYS A 49 11.60 5.15 4.32
CA LYS A 49 13.06 5.16 4.49
C LYS A 49 13.69 5.87 3.30
N ASN A 50 14.65 6.75 3.56
CA ASN A 50 15.55 7.33 2.56
C ASN A 50 16.85 7.74 3.24
N THR A 51 17.83 6.85 3.26
CA THR A 51 19.17 7.09 3.80
C THR A 51 20.13 7.44 2.67
N ASN A 52 21.25 8.08 3.00
CA ASN A 52 22.32 8.42 2.05
C ASN A 52 21.88 9.28 0.84
N LYS A 53 20.70 9.92 0.92
CA LYS A 53 20.07 10.65 -0.20
C LYS A 53 19.92 9.76 -1.44
N ALA A 54 19.59 8.49 -1.24
CA ALA A 54 19.39 7.52 -2.31
C ALA A 54 18.29 7.93 -3.29
N LEU A 55 17.23 8.53 -2.75
CA LEU A 55 16.23 9.23 -3.55
C LEU A 55 16.32 10.76 -3.38
N PRO A 56 16.07 11.52 -4.46
CA PRO A 56 15.71 11.02 -5.79
C PRO A 56 16.91 10.52 -6.61
N LEU A 57 16.65 9.66 -7.59
CA LEU A 57 17.66 9.15 -8.52
C LEU A 57 18.25 10.29 -9.36
N LYS A 58 19.59 10.42 -9.35
CA LYS A 58 20.32 11.50 -10.03
C LYS A 58 20.97 11.02 -11.32
N ALA A 59 20.14 10.75 -12.34
CA ALA A 59 20.59 10.31 -13.66
C ALA A 59 21.50 9.05 -13.64
N PRO A 60 21.01 7.92 -13.08
CA PRO A 60 21.77 6.67 -13.03
C PRO A 60 22.16 6.20 -14.44
N LYS A 61 23.34 5.60 -14.54
CA LYS A 61 23.85 4.95 -15.76
C LYS A 61 23.43 3.49 -15.84
N LEU A 62 23.28 2.82 -14.70
CA LEU A 62 22.82 1.43 -14.63
C LEU A 62 21.87 1.23 -13.45
N LEU A 63 20.71 0.66 -13.73
CA LEU A 63 19.76 0.20 -12.72
C LEU A 63 19.52 -1.30 -12.88
N SER A 64 19.56 -2.03 -11.76
CA SER A 64 19.18 -3.44 -11.70
C SER A 64 17.82 -3.60 -11.05
N ILE A 65 16.91 -4.35 -11.67
CA ILE A 65 15.49 -4.40 -11.30
C ILE A 65 15.08 -5.84 -10.99
N TYR A 66 14.50 -6.07 -9.82
CA TYR A 66 14.15 -7.39 -9.33
C TYR A 66 12.72 -7.41 -8.78
N GLY A 67 12.21 -8.63 -8.64
CA GLY A 67 10.97 -8.90 -7.93
C GLY A 67 9.76 -9.01 -8.83
N TYR A 68 8.89 -9.95 -8.47
CA TYR A 68 7.75 -10.41 -9.26
C TYR A 68 6.68 -9.32 -9.47
N ASP A 69 6.66 -8.30 -8.63
CA ASP A 69 5.66 -7.22 -8.65
C ASP A 69 6.02 -6.06 -9.61
N ALA A 70 7.19 -6.11 -10.26
CA ALA A 70 7.66 -5.05 -11.16
C ALA A 70 6.92 -5.01 -12.52
N VAL A 71 6.29 -6.11 -12.94
CA VAL A 71 5.72 -6.30 -14.28
C VAL A 71 4.20 -6.43 -14.24
N ALA A 72 3.51 -6.07 -15.32
CA ALA A 72 2.09 -6.34 -15.46
C ALA A 72 1.81 -7.86 -15.43
N PRO A 73 0.60 -8.29 -15.02
CA PRO A 73 0.15 -9.66 -15.22
C PRO A 73 0.26 -10.07 -16.67
N LYS A 74 0.70 -11.31 -16.91
CA LYS A 74 0.87 -11.87 -18.27
C LYS A 74 -0.44 -11.88 -19.06
N THR A 75 -1.57 -11.85 -18.38
CA THR A 75 -2.91 -11.88 -18.97
C THR A 75 -3.80 -10.85 -18.31
N MET A 76 -4.44 -9.99 -19.12
CA MET A 76 -5.44 -9.01 -18.72
C MET A 76 -6.57 -9.03 -19.76
N PHE A 77 -7.53 -9.94 -19.62
CA PHE A 77 -8.62 -10.11 -20.58
C PHE A 77 -9.90 -10.60 -19.89
N PRO A 78 -11.09 -10.27 -20.43
CA PRO A 78 -12.34 -10.80 -19.90
C PRO A 78 -12.45 -12.31 -20.18
N GLU A 79 -12.72 -13.09 -19.14
CA GLU A 79 -13.03 -14.52 -19.26
C GLU A 79 -14.55 -14.74 -19.37
N PRO A 80 -15.03 -15.89 -19.85
CA PRO A 80 -16.46 -16.19 -19.88
C PRO A 80 -17.10 -16.20 -18.48
N GLY A 81 -18.23 -15.53 -18.35
CA GLY A 81 -19.01 -15.44 -17.12
C GLY A 81 -18.69 -14.22 -16.24
N PHE A 82 -19.45 -14.10 -15.15
CA PHE A 82 -19.42 -12.91 -14.30
C PHE A 82 -18.33 -12.95 -13.21
N LEU A 83 -18.18 -14.09 -12.53
CA LEU A 83 -17.15 -14.25 -11.49
C LEU A 83 -15.85 -14.78 -12.12
N THR A 84 -15.07 -13.86 -12.65
CA THR A 84 -13.79 -14.15 -13.33
C THR A 84 -12.66 -13.36 -12.70
N ARG A 85 -11.41 -13.81 -12.86
CA ARG A 85 -10.25 -13.12 -12.27
C ARG A 85 -10.20 -11.65 -12.65
N TRP A 86 -10.48 -11.36 -13.93
CA TRP A 86 -10.48 -9.99 -14.45
C TRP A 86 -11.59 -9.12 -13.88
N ASN A 87 -12.79 -9.67 -13.66
CA ASN A 87 -13.89 -8.89 -13.14
C ASN A 87 -13.79 -8.64 -11.62
N VAL A 88 -13.14 -9.55 -10.88
CA VAL A 88 -13.01 -9.46 -9.42
C VAL A 88 -11.57 -9.21 -8.94
N GLY A 89 -10.66 -8.75 -9.81
CA GLY A 89 -9.35 -8.19 -9.40
C GLY A 89 -8.30 -9.20 -8.91
N PHE A 90 -8.28 -10.41 -9.47
CA PHE A 90 -7.33 -11.48 -9.11
C PHE A 90 -6.36 -11.85 -10.26
N GLU A 91 -6.16 -10.99 -11.25
CA GLU A 91 -5.34 -11.28 -12.43
C GLU A 91 -3.87 -11.58 -12.07
N ASN A 92 -3.37 -10.92 -11.03
CA ASN A 92 -2.03 -11.10 -10.47
C ASN A 92 -1.95 -12.21 -9.40
N SER A 93 -3.09 -12.83 -9.04
CA SER A 93 -3.13 -13.84 -7.98
C SER A 93 -4.14 -14.97 -8.22
N PRO A 94 -3.87 -15.89 -9.18
CA PRO A 94 -4.77 -17.00 -9.51
C PRO A 94 -5.06 -17.95 -8.34
N ASP A 95 -4.08 -18.20 -7.46
CA ASP A 95 -4.28 -19.08 -6.31
C ASP A 95 -5.26 -18.49 -5.29
N ASN A 96 -5.22 -17.16 -5.12
CA ASN A 96 -6.19 -16.43 -4.31
C ASN A 96 -7.58 -16.47 -4.94
N PHE A 97 -7.69 -16.44 -6.28
CA PHE A 97 -8.96 -16.62 -6.99
C PHE A 97 -9.54 -18.02 -6.82
N ASP A 98 -8.72 -19.07 -6.92
CA ASP A 98 -9.17 -20.46 -6.72
C ASP A 98 -9.78 -20.64 -5.33
N TYR A 99 -9.12 -20.10 -4.30
CA TYR A 99 -9.66 -20.10 -2.95
C TYR A 99 -10.98 -19.31 -2.86
N PHE A 100 -11.01 -18.08 -3.38
CA PHE A 100 -12.23 -17.25 -3.42
C PHE A 100 -13.39 -17.98 -4.10
N TYR A 101 -13.13 -18.65 -5.23
CA TYR A 101 -14.12 -19.38 -6.01
C TYR A 101 -14.66 -20.60 -5.24
N LYS A 102 -13.78 -21.39 -4.61
CA LYS A 102 -14.16 -22.55 -3.78
C LYS A 102 -15.07 -22.16 -2.62
N ILE A 103 -14.69 -21.13 -1.87
CA ILE A 103 -15.49 -20.68 -0.72
C ILE A 103 -16.87 -20.16 -1.16
N ASN A 104 -16.95 -19.40 -2.25
CA ASN A 104 -18.23 -18.94 -2.80
C ASN A 104 -19.15 -20.10 -3.25
N ASN A 105 -18.58 -21.25 -3.60
CA ASN A 105 -19.33 -22.47 -3.94
C ASN A 105 -19.58 -23.40 -2.73
N GLY A 106 -19.27 -22.95 -1.52
CA GLY A 106 -19.55 -23.69 -0.29
C GLY A 106 -18.51 -24.75 0.09
N GLU A 107 -17.36 -24.77 -0.57
CA GLU A 107 -16.26 -25.69 -0.26
C GLU A 107 -15.47 -25.19 0.97
N MET A 108 -15.99 -25.50 2.16
CA MET A 108 -15.29 -25.18 3.41
C MET A 108 -14.05 -26.06 3.60
N GLY A 109 -12.96 -25.47 4.12
CA GLY A 109 -11.73 -26.19 4.45
C GLY A 109 -10.65 -26.16 3.36
N ALA A 110 -10.81 -25.34 2.31
CA ALA A 110 -9.72 -25.04 1.38
C ALA A 110 -8.51 -24.45 2.13
N GLU A 111 -7.30 -24.75 1.65
CA GLU A 111 -6.07 -24.18 2.21
C GLU A 111 -6.02 -22.67 1.92
N ARG A 112 -5.72 -21.88 2.95
CA ARG A 112 -5.69 -20.41 2.82
C ARG A 112 -4.58 -20.00 1.85
N PRO A 113 -4.86 -19.05 0.93
CA PRO A 113 -3.88 -18.65 -0.06
C PRO A 113 -2.79 -17.77 0.57
N SER A 114 -1.67 -17.66 -0.13
CA SER A 114 -0.59 -16.75 0.23
C SER A 114 -1.05 -15.29 0.14
N GLN A 115 -0.47 -14.42 0.99
CA GLN A 115 -0.60 -12.97 0.87
C GLN A 115 0.28 -12.36 -0.26
N ILE A 116 0.87 -13.19 -1.10
CA ILE A 116 1.68 -12.78 -2.26
C ILE A 116 0.82 -12.89 -3.52
N ALA A 117 0.81 -11.84 -4.33
CA ALA A 117 0.33 -11.90 -5.71
C ALA A 117 1.53 -12.07 -6.65
N ALA A 118 1.88 -13.32 -6.96
CA ALA A 118 3.11 -13.65 -7.67
C ALA A 118 3.10 -13.29 -9.17
N ASN A 119 1.93 -13.04 -9.76
CA ASN A 119 1.80 -12.84 -11.21
C ASN A 119 1.79 -11.36 -11.60
N GLY A 120 2.64 -10.53 -10.98
CA GLY A 120 2.80 -9.14 -11.38
C GLY A 120 2.21 -8.11 -10.42
N THR A 121 2.26 -6.84 -10.85
CA THR A 121 1.95 -5.66 -10.05
C THR A 121 0.56 -5.73 -9.42
N VAL A 122 0.50 -5.55 -8.11
CA VAL A 122 -0.75 -5.26 -7.39
C VAL A 122 -1.19 -3.82 -7.67
N PHE A 123 -2.35 -3.69 -8.31
CA PHE A 123 -3.01 -2.39 -8.57
C PHE A 123 -4.28 -2.18 -7.74
N GLY A 124 -4.86 -3.27 -7.23
CA GLY A 124 -6.08 -3.32 -6.42
C GLY A 124 -6.13 -4.61 -5.60
N GLY A 125 -7.11 -4.73 -4.71
CA GLY A 125 -7.43 -5.98 -4.01
C GLY A 125 -8.45 -6.82 -4.78
N GLY A 126 -8.70 -8.04 -4.32
CA GLY A 126 -9.69 -8.94 -4.92
C GLY A 126 -11.07 -8.87 -4.27
N GLY A 127 -12.10 -9.25 -5.03
CA GLY A 127 -13.49 -9.34 -4.58
C GLY A 127 -14.40 -8.27 -5.17
N ALA A 128 -15.52 -7.99 -4.51
CA ALA A 128 -16.58 -7.10 -5.00
C ALA A 128 -16.15 -5.62 -5.11
N GLY A 129 -15.09 -5.22 -4.39
CA GLY A 129 -14.51 -3.88 -4.47
C GLY A 129 -13.47 -3.71 -5.58
N ALA A 130 -13.20 -4.76 -6.36
CA ALA A 130 -12.25 -4.70 -7.46
C ALA A 130 -12.75 -3.82 -8.61
N VAL A 131 -11.81 -3.36 -9.44
CA VAL A 131 -12.10 -2.60 -10.64
C VAL A 131 -11.33 -3.21 -11.80
N ALA A 132 -12.05 -3.54 -12.87
CA ALA A 132 -11.45 -4.02 -14.10
C ALA A 132 -10.74 -2.86 -14.83
N LEU A 133 -9.41 -2.92 -14.93
CA LEU A 133 -8.61 -1.83 -15.48
C LEU A 133 -8.68 -1.78 -17.03
N PRO A 134 -8.77 -0.59 -17.65
CA PRO A 134 -8.69 -0.45 -19.10
C PRO A 134 -7.26 -0.67 -19.63
N TYR A 135 -6.25 -0.43 -18.80
CA TYR A 135 -4.84 -0.75 -18.99
C TYR A 135 -4.15 -0.73 -17.63
N LEU A 136 -2.96 -1.29 -17.56
CA LEU A 136 -2.08 -1.19 -16.40
C LEU A 136 -0.72 -0.70 -16.88
N ASP A 137 -0.27 0.45 -16.38
CA ASP A 137 1.11 0.85 -16.54
C ASP A 137 1.94 0.26 -15.40
N ALA A 138 2.70 -0.80 -15.66
CA ALA A 138 3.50 -1.45 -14.63
C ALA A 138 4.82 -0.67 -14.34
N PRO A 139 5.43 -0.83 -13.15
CA PRO A 139 6.69 -0.19 -12.81
C PRO A 139 7.80 -0.37 -13.85
N PHE A 140 8.00 -1.60 -14.34
CA PHE A 140 9.04 -1.89 -15.32
C PHE A 140 8.78 -1.20 -16.66
N ASP A 141 7.52 -1.12 -17.12
CA ASP A 141 7.17 -0.41 -18.36
C ASP A 141 7.52 1.08 -18.28
N ALA A 142 7.22 1.70 -17.14
CA ALA A 142 7.57 3.09 -16.89
C ALA A 142 9.08 3.32 -16.77
N LEU A 143 9.80 2.41 -16.11
CA LEU A 143 11.26 2.46 -16.00
C LEU A 143 11.93 2.33 -17.37
N GLN A 144 11.47 1.42 -18.22
CA GLN A 144 11.96 1.29 -19.60
C GLN A 144 11.80 2.61 -20.38
N ARG A 145 10.63 3.26 -20.28
CA ARG A 145 10.39 4.55 -20.93
C ARG A 145 11.29 5.67 -20.39
N ARG A 146 11.60 5.67 -19.10
CA ARG A 146 12.53 6.65 -18.50
C ARG A 146 13.97 6.36 -18.93
N ALA A 147 14.39 5.11 -18.88
CA ALA A 147 15.72 4.67 -19.29
C ALA A 147 16.03 5.01 -20.75
N TYR A 148 15.04 4.84 -21.66
CA TYR A 148 15.16 5.25 -23.05
C TYR A 148 15.49 6.74 -23.21
N LYS A 149 14.87 7.61 -22.42
CA LYS A 149 15.11 9.07 -22.45
C LYS A 149 16.46 9.43 -21.86
N ASP A 150 16.80 8.82 -20.73
CA ASP A 150 17.96 9.20 -19.93
C ASP A 150 19.25 8.48 -20.35
N ARG A 151 19.14 7.49 -21.25
CA ARG A 151 20.21 6.57 -21.66
C ARG A 151 20.76 5.77 -20.47
N THR A 152 19.86 5.33 -19.59
CA THR A 152 20.18 4.41 -18.48
C THR A 152 20.13 2.97 -18.99
N THR A 153 21.10 2.15 -18.60
CA THR A 153 21.07 0.70 -18.82
C THR A 153 20.19 0.05 -17.77
N LEU A 154 19.28 -0.83 -18.19
CA LEU A 154 18.48 -1.64 -17.27
C LEU A 154 18.92 -3.09 -17.36
N PHE A 155 19.22 -3.69 -16.21
CA PHE A 155 19.26 -5.14 -16.02
C PHE A 155 18.06 -5.55 -15.19
N TRP A 156 17.47 -6.70 -15.48
CA TRP A 156 16.33 -7.18 -14.73
C TRP A 156 16.28 -8.69 -14.63
N ASP A 157 15.69 -9.16 -13.53
CA ASP A 157 15.42 -10.57 -13.27
C ASP A 157 14.13 -10.68 -12.45
N PHE A 158 13.08 -11.16 -13.10
CA PHE A 158 11.75 -11.35 -12.52
C PHE A 158 11.40 -12.82 -12.32
N ASP A 159 12.23 -13.73 -12.83
CA ASP A 159 11.98 -15.17 -12.80
C ASP A 159 12.70 -15.82 -11.60
N THR A 160 13.88 -15.31 -11.25
CA THR A 160 14.67 -15.88 -10.15
C THR A 160 14.18 -15.33 -8.82
N VAL A 161 13.36 -16.14 -8.15
CA VAL A 161 12.71 -15.74 -6.89
C VAL A 161 13.33 -16.37 -5.64
N ASN A 162 14.24 -17.35 -5.78
CA ASN A 162 14.85 -18.10 -4.68
C ASN A 162 16.37 -17.86 -4.55
N SER A 163 16.79 -16.62 -4.30
CA SER A 163 18.15 -16.24 -3.84
C SER A 163 19.34 -16.33 -4.82
N THR A 164 19.15 -16.72 -6.08
CA THR A 164 20.28 -16.88 -7.03
C THR A 164 20.46 -15.71 -8.01
N SER A 165 19.70 -14.62 -7.86
CA SER A 165 19.88 -13.44 -8.71
C SER A 165 21.26 -12.82 -8.49
N ILE A 166 21.92 -12.50 -9.59
CA ILE A 166 23.25 -11.88 -9.60
C ILE A 166 23.06 -10.39 -9.85
N VAL A 167 23.67 -9.56 -8.99
CA VAL A 167 23.69 -8.11 -9.20
C VAL A 167 25.00 -7.72 -9.88
N ASP A 168 24.91 -6.94 -10.96
CA ASP A 168 26.09 -6.29 -11.53
C ASP A 168 26.61 -5.24 -10.53
N ALA A 169 27.87 -5.39 -10.10
CA ALA A 169 28.51 -4.54 -9.10
C ALA A 169 28.64 -3.06 -9.52
N SER A 170 28.45 -2.74 -10.80
CA SER A 170 28.41 -1.37 -11.33
C SER A 170 27.02 -0.73 -11.29
N SER A 171 26.01 -1.40 -10.75
CA SER A 171 24.67 -0.84 -10.57
C SER A 171 24.69 0.39 -9.67
N ASP A 172 24.15 1.51 -10.16
CA ASP A 172 24.01 2.74 -9.36
C ASP A 172 22.92 2.58 -8.29
N ALA A 173 21.89 1.78 -8.58
CA ALA A 173 20.88 1.36 -7.62
C ALA A 173 20.23 0.04 -8.05
N CYS A 174 19.70 -0.68 -7.07
CA CYS A 174 18.85 -1.85 -7.30
C CYS A 174 17.44 -1.58 -6.83
N LEU A 175 16.46 -1.78 -7.71
CA LEU A 175 15.04 -1.66 -7.40
C LEU A 175 14.47 -3.05 -7.16
N VAL A 176 13.83 -3.25 -6.00
CA VAL A 176 13.20 -4.54 -5.66
C VAL A 176 11.71 -4.32 -5.43
N PHE A 177 10.89 -5.01 -6.21
CA PHE A 177 9.44 -4.90 -6.20
C PHE A 177 8.80 -6.13 -5.55
N ILE A 178 8.11 -5.93 -4.44
CA ILE A 178 7.37 -6.97 -3.71
C ILE A 178 5.95 -6.51 -3.43
N ASN A 179 5.06 -7.41 -3.03
CA ASN A 179 3.71 -7.02 -2.65
C ASN A 179 3.15 -7.73 -1.41
N ALA A 180 2.03 -7.21 -0.94
CA ALA A 180 1.19 -7.82 0.08
C ALA A 180 -0.26 -7.69 -0.37
N TYR A 181 -0.82 -8.77 -0.89
CA TYR A 181 -2.15 -8.84 -1.48
C TYR A 181 -3.21 -9.25 -0.46
N SER A 182 -4.42 -8.71 -0.60
CA SER A 182 -5.61 -9.11 0.17
C SER A 182 -6.83 -9.10 -0.72
N ALA A 183 -7.83 -9.90 -0.35
CA ALA A 183 -9.13 -9.90 -1.02
C ALA A 183 -10.27 -10.12 -0.03
N GLU A 184 -11.49 -9.90 -0.50
CA GLU A 184 -12.71 -10.34 0.17
C GLU A 184 -12.70 -11.85 0.45
N ILE A 185 -13.49 -12.30 1.43
CA ILE A 185 -13.71 -13.69 1.87
C ILE A 185 -12.70 -14.22 2.90
N TYR A 186 -11.47 -13.71 2.94
CA TYR A 186 -10.45 -14.21 3.87
C TYR A 186 -9.49 -13.13 4.36
N ASP A 187 -9.00 -13.35 5.57
CA ASP A 187 -7.92 -12.54 6.14
C ASP A 187 -6.56 -13.13 5.73
N ARG A 188 -5.55 -12.25 5.62
CA ARG A 188 -4.17 -12.66 5.36
C ARG A 188 -3.62 -13.52 6.50
N PRO A 189 -2.75 -14.50 6.20
CA PRO A 189 -2.13 -15.34 7.22
C PRO A 189 -1.14 -14.58 8.14
N GLY A 190 -0.63 -13.44 7.69
CA GLY A 190 0.30 -12.60 8.44
C GLY A 190 0.43 -11.20 7.84
N LEU A 191 1.45 -10.48 8.27
CA LEU A 191 1.79 -9.12 7.85
C LEU A 191 3.19 -9.04 7.20
N HIS A 192 3.97 -10.12 7.18
CA HIS A 192 5.18 -10.28 6.38
C HIS A 192 5.26 -11.68 5.77
N ASP A 193 6.12 -11.86 4.77
CA ASP A 193 6.37 -13.16 4.14
C ASP A 193 7.87 -13.34 3.88
N ASP A 194 8.40 -14.50 4.28
CA ASP A 194 9.82 -14.82 4.19
C ASP A 194 10.33 -14.86 2.74
N PHE A 195 9.46 -15.20 1.79
CA PHE A 195 9.80 -15.29 0.38
C PHE A 195 10.20 -13.93 -0.20
N SER A 196 9.36 -12.92 -0.04
CA SER A 196 9.63 -11.56 -0.51
C SER A 196 10.77 -10.91 0.26
N ASP A 197 10.85 -11.15 1.57
CA ASP A 197 11.93 -10.64 2.41
C ASP A 197 13.28 -11.23 2.00
N ALA A 198 13.32 -12.51 1.64
CA ALA A 198 14.52 -13.15 1.11
C ALA A 198 14.97 -12.50 -0.20
N ILE A 199 14.08 -12.16 -1.13
CA ILE A 199 14.45 -11.44 -2.37
C ILE A 199 15.16 -10.13 -2.02
N VAL A 200 14.58 -9.33 -1.12
CA VAL A 200 15.18 -8.06 -0.69
C VAL A 200 16.55 -8.27 -0.06
N LEU A 201 16.68 -9.20 0.89
CA LEU A 201 17.93 -9.47 1.59
C LEU A 201 19.05 -9.95 0.66
N ASN A 202 18.72 -10.82 -0.30
CA ASN A 202 19.71 -11.36 -1.25
C ASN A 202 20.23 -10.28 -2.21
N ILE A 203 19.37 -9.38 -2.69
CA ILE A 203 19.80 -8.26 -3.52
C ILE A 203 20.59 -7.25 -2.67
N ALA A 204 20.12 -6.92 -1.47
CA ALA A 204 20.80 -5.98 -0.59
C ALA A 204 22.18 -6.47 -0.13
N ALA A 205 22.41 -7.79 -0.08
CA ALA A 205 23.73 -8.35 0.18
C ALA A 205 24.77 -8.04 -0.92
N GLN A 206 24.32 -7.80 -2.16
CA GLN A 206 25.17 -7.56 -3.33
C GLN A 206 25.11 -6.12 -3.85
N CYS A 207 24.10 -5.35 -3.45
CA CYS A 207 23.84 -4.00 -3.95
C CYS A 207 23.77 -2.98 -2.81
N ASN A 208 24.75 -2.07 -2.73
CA ASN A 208 24.87 -1.10 -1.64
C ASN A 208 23.80 0.02 -1.63
N ASN A 209 22.98 0.10 -2.69
CA ASN A 209 21.90 1.06 -2.85
C ASN A 209 20.63 0.35 -3.31
N THR A 210 19.98 -0.36 -2.39
CA THR A 210 18.75 -1.12 -2.63
C THR A 210 17.52 -0.31 -2.23
N ILE A 211 16.65 -0.06 -3.20
CA ILE A 211 15.40 0.68 -3.06
C ILE A 211 14.25 -0.33 -3.18
N VAL A 212 13.50 -0.50 -2.10
CA VAL A 212 12.37 -1.45 -2.04
C VAL A 212 11.07 -0.72 -2.30
N VAL A 213 10.25 -1.25 -3.21
CA VAL A 213 8.91 -0.75 -3.52
C VAL A 213 7.92 -1.86 -3.19
N ILE A 214 6.91 -1.52 -2.39
CA ILE A 214 5.91 -2.46 -1.89
C ILE A 214 4.53 -2.03 -2.38
N HIS A 215 3.89 -2.81 -3.23
CA HIS A 215 2.44 -2.64 -3.49
C HIS A 215 1.67 -3.43 -2.45
N ASN A 216 0.89 -2.77 -1.59
CA ASN A 216 0.38 -3.40 -0.39
C ASN A 216 -1.09 -3.02 -0.12
N ALA A 217 -1.93 -4.04 0.02
CA ALA A 217 -3.29 -3.94 0.49
C ALA A 217 -3.28 -3.97 2.03
N GLY A 218 -3.02 -2.81 2.64
CA GLY A 218 -2.92 -2.66 4.09
C GLY A 218 -1.51 -2.90 4.63
N ILE A 219 -1.40 -3.28 5.91
CA ILE A 219 -0.13 -3.35 6.63
C ILE A 219 0.79 -4.44 6.02
N ARG A 220 2.01 -4.06 5.64
CA ARG A 220 3.12 -4.99 5.37
C ARG A 220 4.26 -4.59 6.29
N LEU A 221 4.77 -5.49 7.13
CA LEU A 221 5.96 -5.19 7.93
C LEU A 221 7.21 -5.17 7.04
N VAL A 222 8.29 -4.59 7.54
CA VAL A 222 9.59 -4.51 6.84
C VAL A 222 10.75 -4.80 7.81
N ASP A 223 10.42 -5.35 8.97
CA ASP A 223 11.29 -5.57 10.12
C ASP A 223 12.51 -6.44 9.81
N GLN A 224 12.38 -7.36 8.85
CA GLN A 224 13.46 -8.24 8.42
C GLN A 224 14.58 -7.51 7.65
N PHE A 225 14.28 -6.40 6.97
CA PHE A 225 15.25 -5.74 6.08
C PHE A 225 15.37 -4.22 6.27
N VAL A 226 14.51 -3.60 7.08
CA VAL A 226 14.48 -2.14 7.28
C VAL A 226 15.77 -1.60 7.88
N ASP A 227 16.51 -2.38 8.67
CA ASP A 227 17.79 -1.96 9.26
C ASP A 227 19.01 -2.43 8.47
N HIS A 228 18.80 -3.14 7.36
CA HIS A 228 19.89 -3.56 6.49
C HIS A 228 20.60 -2.29 5.93
N PRO A 229 21.93 -2.16 6.06
CA PRO A 229 22.65 -0.93 5.72
C PRO A 229 22.54 -0.57 4.23
N ASN A 230 22.40 -1.59 3.39
CA ASN A 230 22.29 -1.43 1.94
C ASN A 230 20.85 -1.25 1.44
N VAL A 231 19.83 -1.41 2.30
CA VAL A 231 18.46 -1.02 1.96
C VAL A 231 18.36 0.48 2.21
N THR A 232 18.49 1.29 1.18
CA THR A 232 18.64 2.73 1.31
C THR A 232 17.31 3.48 1.21
N ALA A 233 16.31 2.91 0.56
CA ALA A 233 14.96 3.47 0.53
C ALA A 233 13.87 2.40 0.56
N ILE A 234 12.71 2.75 1.13
CA ILE A 234 11.53 1.90 1.18
C ILE A 234 10.30 2.76 0.87
N ILE A 235 9.49 2.31 -0.09
CA ILE A 235 8.30 3.00 -0.57
C ILE A 235 7.09 2.07 -0.42
N TYR A 236 6.06 2.52 0.29
CA TYR A 236 4.73 1.91 0.27
C TYR A 236 3.93 2.56 -0.87
N ALA A 237 3.71 1.78 -1.93
CA ALA A 237 2.99 2.18 -3.13
C ALA A 237 1.49 1.89 -3.03
N HIS A 238 1.04 1.16 -2.01
CA HIS A 238 -0.37 0.82 -1.77
C HIS A 238 -1.05 0.19 -3.00
N LEU A 239 -2.27 0.62 -3.33
CA LEU A 239 -3.09 0.16 -4.46
C LEU A 239 -3.29 1.32 -5.46
N PRO A 240 -2.34 1.53 -6.39
CA PRO A 240 -2.29 2.75 -7.21
C PRO A 240 -3.20 2.72 -8.46
N GLY A 241 -3.92 1.64 -8.72
CA GLY A 241 -4.72 1.47 -9.93
C GLY A 241 -3.88 1.49 -11.22
N GLN A 242 -4.47 1.96 -12.32
CA GLN A 242 -3.88 1.91 -13.67
C GLN A 242 -2.59 2.73 -13.85
N GLU A 243 -2.35 3.75 -13.01
CA GLU A 243 -1.20 4.68 -13.14
C GLU A 243 0.03 4.26 -12.30
N SER A 244 0.12 2.97 -11.94
CA SER A 244 1.15 2.47 -11.03
C SER A 244 2.58 2.90 -11.42
N GLY A 245 3.06 2.52 -12.59
CA GLY A 245 4.44 2.69 -13.00
C GLY A 245 4.83 4.16 -13.21
N ARG A 246 4.09 4.89 -14.03
CA ARG A 246 4.37 6.30 -14.35
C ARG A 246 4.53 7.16 -13.11
N VAL A 247 3.60 7.03 -12.16
CA VAL A 247 3.62 7.82 -10.93
C VAL A 247 4.82 7.45 -10.06
N LEU A 248 5.22 6.16 -10.07
CA LEU A 248 6.33 5.73 -9.25
C LEU A 248 7.62 6.33 -9.79
N VAL A 249 7.80 6.24 -11.11
CA VAL A 249 8.97 6.80 -11.79
C VAL A 249 9.04 8.31 -11.64
N SER A 250 7.92 9.05 -11.69
CA SER A 250 7.93 10.49 -11.43
C SER A 250 8.42 10.83 -10.03
N LEU A 251 8.10 10.01 -9.03
CA LEU A 251 8.57 10.19 -7.65
C LEU A 251 10.04 9.77 -7.48
N LEU A 252 10.45 8.65 -8.07
CA LEU A 252 11.83 8.16 -8.02
C LEU A 252 12.82 9.19 -8.60
N TYR A 253 12.40 9.93 -9.64
CA TYR A 253 13.23 10.90 -10.35
C TYR A 253 12.94 12.37 -9.98
N ASN A 254 12.10 12.62 -8.97
CA ASN A 254 11.75 13.97 -8.50
C ASN A 254 11.10 14.87 -9.58
N ASP A 255 10.35 14.27 -10.51
CA ASP A 255 9.39 15.04 -11.32
C ASP A 255 8.19 15.45 -10.43
N GLU A 256 7.87 14.63 -9.44
CA GLU A 256 6.91 14.88 -8.35
C GLU A 256 7.57 14.57 -6.99
N ASN A 257 7.00 15.09 -5.91
CA ASN A 257 7.53 14.89 -4.55
C ASN A 257 6.64 13.94 -3.73
N PHE A 258 7.25 13.13 -2.86
CA PHE A 258 6.53 12.28 -1.91
C PHE A 258 5.81 13.13 -0.86
N SER A 259 4.48 13.09 -0.87
CA SER A 259 3.64 13.79 0.12
C SER A 259 2.80 12.85 0.99
N GLY A 260 2.67 11.57 0.61
CA GLY A 260 1.84 10.62 1.32
C GLY A 260 2.33 10.32 2.74
N LYS A 261 1.40 9.92 3.59
CA LYS A 261 1.62 9.41 4.95
C LYS A 261 0.84 8.13 5.14
N LEU A 262 1.34 7.22 6.00
CA LEU A 262 0.64 5.96 6.25
C LEU A 262 -0.71 6.25 6.92
N PRO A 263 -1.83 5.68 6.41
CA PRO A 263 -3.14 5.83 7.03
C PRO A 263 -3.39 4.82 8.17
N TYR A 264 -2.40 4.00 8.50
CA TYR A 264 -2.42 2.99 9.54
C TYR A 264 -1.03 2.87 10.18
N THR A 265 -0.94 2.19 11.32
CA THR A 265 0.34 1.93 11.96
C THR A 265 0.95 0.65 11.44
N VAL A 266 2.23 0.71 11.03
CA VAL A 266 3.07 -0.46 10.75
C VAL A 266 3.92 -0.69 12.00
N ALA A 267 3.65 -1.77 12.71
CA ALA A 267 4.38 -2.12 13.92
C ALA A 267 5.81 -2.58 13.62
N ARG A 268 6.62 -2.75 14.66
CA ARG A 268 7.96 -3.33 14.49
C ARG A 268 7.87 -4.84 14.35
N ASN A 269 7.05 -5.51 15.15
CA ASN A 269 6.81 -6.94 15.07
C ASN A 269 5.31 -7.23 15.00
N GLU A 270 4.92 -8.36 14.41
CA GLU A 270 3.51 -8.79 14.36
C GLU A 270 2.89 -8.92 15.75
N SER A 271 3.69 -9.41 16.71
CA SER A 271 3.28 -9.58 18.11
C SER A 271 2.82 -8.29 18.78
N ASP A 272 3.23 -7.12 18.28
CA ASP A 272 2.88 -5.83 18.85
C ASP A 272 1.38 -5.50 18.67
N TYR A 273 0.73 -6.07 17.64
CA TYR A 273 -0.73 -6.00 17.49
C TYR A 273 -1.46 -6.90 18.51
N GLY A 274 -0.78 -7.89 19.08
CA GLY A 274 -1.32 -8.86 20.04
C GLY A 274 -2.63 -9.48 19.57
N ALA A 275 -3.69 -9.36 20.36
CA ALA A 275 -5.00 -9.95 20.05
C ALA A 275 -5.65 -9.38 18.77
N LEU A 276 -5.20 -8.23 18.27
CA LEU A 276 -5.72 -7.61 17.04
C LEU A 276 -5.05 -8.14 15.77
N LEU A 277 -4.03 -9.01 15.89
CA LEU A 277 -3.27 -9.50 14.75
C LEU A 277 -4.09 -10.46 13.87
N HIS A 278 -4.92 -11.30 14.49
CA HIS A 278 -5.63 -12.39 13.82
C HIS A 278 -7.13 -12.35 14.13
N PRO A 279 -7.97 -12.85 13.20
CA PRO A 279 -9.40 -12.99 13.46
C PRO A 279 -9.66 -13.97 14.61
N SER A 280 -10.74 -13.73 15.36
CA SER A 280 -11.21 -14.66 16.38
C SER A 280 -11.61 -15.99 15.76
N SER A 281 -11.08 -17.09 16.29
CA SER A 281 -11.41 -18.44 15.82
C SER A 281 -12.60 -19.04 16.59
N PRO A 282 -13.45 -19.85 15.94
CA PRO A 282 -14.51 -20.58 16.62
C PRO A 282 -13.92 -21.62 17.58
N GLU A 283 -14.22 -21.52 18.88
CA GLU A 283 -13.67 -22.41 19.91
C GLU A 283 -14.72 -22.96 20.89
N GLY A 284 -14.49 -24.18 21.37
CA GLY A 284 -15.28 -24.83 22.42
C GLY A 284 -16.79 -24.82 22.17
N ARG A 285 -17.55 -24.31 23.16
CA ARG A 285 -19.03 -24.23 23.10
C ARG A 285 -19.55 -23.25 22.04
N TYR A 286 -18.68 -22.40 21.48
CA TYR A 286 -19.01 -21.40 20.46
C TYR A 286 -18.55 -21.81 19.06
N SER A 287 -18.14 -23.08 18.87
CA SER A 287 -17.72 -23.60 17.56
C SER A 287 -18.75 -23.39 16.44
N LEU A 288 -20.04 -23.46 16.76
CA LEU A 288 -21.14 -23.20 15.81
C LEU A 288 -21.69 -21.76 15.86
N PHE A 289 -21.18 -20.94 16.78
CA PHE A 289 -21.62 -19.56 17.00
C PHE A 289 -20.40 -18.68 17.34
N PRO A 290 -19.44 -18.49 16.41
CA PRO A 290 -18.20 -17.79 16.68
C PRO A 290 -18.47 -16.41 17.27
N GLN A 291 -17.73 -16.06 18.33
CA GLN A 291 -17.80 -14.78 19.01
C GLN A 291 -16.46 -14.05 18.83
N SER A 292 -16.52 -12.73 18.78
CA SER A 292 -15.34 -11.87 18.82
C SER A 292 -15.61 -10.77 19.83
N ASP A 293 -14.92 -10.80 20.96
CA ASP A 293 -15.09 -9.85 22.05
C ASP A 293 -14.10 -8.70 21.89
N PHE A 294 -14.61 -7.49 21.60
CA PHE A 294 -13.81 -6.29 21.33
C PHE A 294 -13.40 -5.63 22.65
N SER A 295 -12.63 -6.37 23.46
CA SER A 295 -12.21 -5.97 24.82
C SER A 295 -11.24 -4.79 24.86
N GLU A 296 -10.54 -4.52 23.74
CA GLU A 296 -9.74 -3.33 23.50
C GLU A 296 -10.57 -2.05 23.42
N GLY A 297 -11.88 -2.18 23.17
CA GLY A 297 -12.78 -1.05 22.98
C GLY A 297 -12.32 -0.15 21.85
N SER A 298 -12.03 1.11 22.19
CA SER A 298 -11.59 2.11 21.22
C SER A 298 -10.10 2.06 20.89
N LEU A 299 -9.30 1.29 21.64
CA LEU A 299 -7.84 1.26 21.53
C LEU A 299 -7.41 0.44 20.31
N LEU A 300 -7.55 1.04 19.13
CA LEU A 300 -7.20 0.47 17.84
C LEU A 300 -5.99 1.17 17.24
N ALA A 301 -5.29 0.48 16.33
CA ALA A 301 -4.15 1.00 15.57
C ALA A 301 -3.09 1.69 16.46
N ILE A 302 -2.91 3.00 16.29
CA ILE A 302 -1.87 3.77 16.99
C ILE A 302 -2.13 3.86 18.51
N GLU A 303 -3.40 3.89 18.93
CA GLU A 303 -3.79 3.92 20.35
C GLU A 303 -3.34 2.65 21.06
N HIS A 304 -3.60 1.50 20.42
CA HIS A 304 -3.21 0.19 20.94
C HIS A 304 -1.70 0.10 21.19
N LEU A 305 -0.92 0.51 20.20
CA LEU A 305 0.54 0.38 20.24
C LEU A 305 1.16 1.32 21.27
N ILE A 306 0.69 2.57 21.36
CA ILE A 306 1.16 3.52 22.37
C ILE A 306 0.90 3.01 23.79
N GLU A 307 -0.26 2.39 24.03
CA GLU A 307 -0.61 1.89 25.36
C GLU A 307 0.17 0.62 25.74
N LYS A 308 0.28 -0.35 24.81
CA LYS A 308 0.91 -1.64 25.12
C LYS A 308 2.41 -1.58 25.29
N THR A 309 3.09 -0.81 24.45
CA THR A 309 4.53 -0.97 24.28
C THR A 309 5.34 -0.11 25.25
N SER A 310 4.71 0.83 25.97
CA SER A 310 5.41 1.88 26.73
C SER A 310 6.51 2.59 25.91
N LEU A 311 6.43 2.51 24.58
CA LEU A 311 7.45 3.04 23.70
C LEU A 311 7.37 4.57 23.74
N PRO A 312 8.49 5.29 23.95
CA PRO A 312 8.52 6.71 23.69
C PRO A 312 8.10 6.96 22.23
N CYS A 313 7.42 8.09 21.96
CA CYS A 313 6.93 8.45 20.62
C CYS A 313 7.99 8.41 19.49
N THR A 314 9.26 8.24 19.83
CA THR A 314 10.41 8.09 18.93
C THR A 314 10.45 6.73 18.21
N SER A 315 9.74 5.70 18.69
CA SER A 315 9.69 4.36 18.04
C SER A 315 8.70 4.27 16.88
N LEU A 316 7.82 5.27 16.74
CA LEU A 316 6.87 5.45 15.63
C LEU A 316 7.54 6.01 14.35
N ASP A 317 8.87 6.06 14.32
CA ASP A 317 9.66 6.81 13.33
C ASP A 317 9.41 6.36 11.87
N LEU A 318 8.98 5.12 11.63
CA LEU A 318 8.70 4.60 10.29
C LEU A 318 7.38 5.16 9.70
N ALA A 319 6.40 5.51 10.54
CA ALA A 319 5.10 6.00 10.07
C ALA A 319 5.09 7.48 9.66
N PHE A 320 6.07 8.27 10.12
CA PHE A 320 5.98 9.74 10.04
C PHE A 320 7.10 10.44 9.26
N ARG A 321 8.26 9.80 9.00
CA ARG A 321 9.37 10.45 8.28
C ARG A 321 9.28 10.27 6.76
N THR A 322 8.90 11.34 6.05
CA THR A 322 9.24 11.53 4.62
C THR A 322 10.37 12.58 4.53
N LEU A 323 11.50 12.27 3.88
CA LEU A 323 12.76 13.00 4.01
C LEU A 323 13.20 13.84 2.78
N HIS A 324 12.30 14.25 1.89
CA HIS A 324 12.68 15.12 0.76
C HIS A 324 12.71 16.62 1.13
N SER A 325 11.92 17.04 2.13
CA SER A 325 11.90 18.41 2.65
C SER A 325 11.63 18.42 4.15
N THR A 326 12.46 19.12 4.92
CA THR A 326 12.27 19.28 6.37
C THR A 326 11.44 20.52 6.65
N PHE A 327 10.29 20.36 7.29
CA PHE A 327 9.48 21.46 7.76
C PHE A 327 9.68 21.67 9.27
N GLN A 328 9.84 22.92 9.68
CA GLN A 328 9.86 23.29 11.09
C GLN A 328 8.59 24.06 11.43
N ILE A 329 7.93 23.63 12.50
CA ILE A 329 6.89 24.42 13.16
C ILE A 329 7.62 25.46 14.01
N TRP A 330 7.45 26.74 13.72
CA TRP A 330 8.14 27.82 14.44
C TRP A 330 7.20 28.66 15.31
N SER A 331 5.88 28.58 15.08
CA SER A 331 4.90 29.15 16.01
C SER A 331 3.61 28.35 16.06
N SER A 332 2.96 28.38 17.22
CA SER A 332 1.64 27.83 17.46
C SER A 332 0.77 28.87 18.15
N ARG A 333 -0.45 29.08 17.66
CA ARG A 333 -1.45 29.95 18.27
C ARG A 333 -2.72 29.16 18.53
N MET A 334 -3.23 29.24 19.75
CA MET A 334 -4.51 28.65 20.12
C MET A 334 -5.48 29.77 20.45
N SER A 335 -6.69 29.71 19.89
CA SER A 335 -7.75 30.67 20.17
C SER A 335 -9.07 29.95 20.40
N ILE A 336 -9.87 30.45 21.34
CA ILE A 336 -11.19 29.90 21.64
C ILE A 336 -12.22 30.78 20.93
N ARG A 337 -13.09 30.16 20.12
CA ARG A 337 -14.22 30.82 19.47
C ARG A 337 -15.51 30.06 19.80
N GLY A 338 -16.27 30.58 20.75
CA GLY A 338 -17.46 29.90 21.27
C GLY A 338 -17.09 28.58 21.93
N THR A 339 -17.68 27.47 21.48
CA THR A 339 -17.39 26.11 21.94
C THR A 339 -16.23 25.44 21.20
N ALA A 340 -15.62 26.10 20.22
CA ALA A 340 -14.53 25.55 19.41
C ALA A 340 -13.16 26.10 19.83
N VAL A 341 -12.15 25.23 19.78
CA VAL A 341 -10.73 25.61 19.89
C VAL A 341 -10.13 25.59 18.48
N LEU A 342 -9.57 26.72 18.05
CA LEU A 342 -8.84 26.85 16.80
C LEU A 342 -7.33 26.87 17.11
N THR A 343 -6.61 25.92 16.54
CA THR A 343 -5.14 25.85 16.58
C THR A 343 -4.59 26.23 15.21
N GLN A 344 -3.70 27.23 15.18
CA GLN A 344 -2.95 27.65 14.00
C GLN A 344 -1.47 27.35 14.20
N LEU A 345 -0.83 26.74 13.20
CA LEU A 345 0.58 26.41 13.20
C LEU A 345 1.25 27.08 11.99
N ALA A 346 2.36 27.78 12.21
CA ALA A 346 3.15 28.35 11.13
C ALA A 346 4.36 27.46 10.83
N LEU A 347 4.55 27.16 9.55
CA LEU A 347 5.58 26.25 9.05
C LEU A 347 6.57 27.03 8.18
N SER A 348 7.84 26.64 8.25
CA SER A 348 8.87 27.04 7.29
C SER A 348 9.52 25.79 6.70
N ASN A 349 9.77 25.80 5.39
CA ASN A 349 10.60 24.79 4.75
C ASN A 349 12.07 25.17 5.00
N LEU A 350 12.83 24.26 5.61
CA LEU A 350 14.23 24.50 5.99
C LEU A 350 15.23 24.14 4.89
N VAL A 351 14.79 23.56 3.76
CA VAL A 351 15.71 23.16 2.69
C VAL A 351 16.03 24.36 1.80
N GLY A 352 17.30 24.77 1.84
CA GLY A 352 17.86 25.95 1.18
C GLY A 352 18.13 25.85 -0.32
N GLU A 353 17.67 24.83 -1.05
CA GLU A 353 17.81 24.79 -2.52
C GLU A 353 16.56 24.18 -3.20
N SER A 354 15.87 25.02 -3.99
CA SER A 354 15.03 24.75 -5.18
C SER A 354 13.92 23.68 -5.20
N ILE A 355 13.58 22.99 -4.10
CA ILE A 355 12.53 21.94 -4.10
C ILE A 355 11.26 22.42 -3.37
N CYS A 356 10.15 22.52 -4.11
CA CYS A 356 8.82 22.74 -3.53
C CYS A 356 8.35 21.45 -2.83
N GLY A 357 7.89 21.55 -1.58
CA GLY A 357 7.46 20.41 -0.77
C GLY A 357 6.01 20.58 -0.29
N ILE A 358 5.27 19.48 -0.23
CA ILE A 358 3.94 19.41 0.39
C ILE A 358 4.10 18.62 1.69
N THR A 359 3.46 19.08 2.76
CA THR A 359 3.44 18.38 4.05
C THR A 359 2.02 18.23 4.58
N ILE A 360 1.75 17.11 5.23
CA ILE A 360 0.54 16.88 6.02
C ILE A 360 0.87 17.19 7.48
N LEU A 361 0.02 17.98 8.14
CA LEU A 361 0.18 18.35 9.55
C LEU A 361 -0.85 17.60 10.39
N LEU A 362 -0.39 16.90 11.42
CA LEU A 362 -1.25 16.14 12.34
C LEU A 362 -1.39 16.90 13.66
N SER A 363 -2.61 17.02 14.17
CA SER A 363 -2.89 17.64 15.48
C SER A 363 -3.53 16.61 16.41
N LEU A 364 -2.86 16.26 17.50
CA LEU A 364 -3.36 15.25 18.45
C LEU A 364 -3.80 15.91 19.76
N LEU A 365 -4.99 15.59 20.24
CA LEU A 365 -5.57 16.12 21.46
C LEU A 365 -5.69 15.03 22.54
N LYS A 366 -5.02 15.22 23.68
CA LYS A 366 -5.15 14.32 24.84
C LYS A 366 -6.22 14.83 25.80
N LEU A 367 -7.36 14.15 25.81
CA LEU A 367 -8.41 14.39 26.80
C LEU A 367 -7.98 13.85 28.17
N ARG A 368 -8.09 14.68 29.22
CA ARG A 368 -7.93 14.23 30.61
C ARG A 368 -9.31 14.10 31.24
N THR A 369 -9.63 12.93 31.78
CA THR A 369 -10.79 12.76 32.66
C THR A 369 -10.40 13.16 34.10
N GLN A 370 -11.26 13.94 34.78
CA GLN A 370 -11.10 14.18 36.21
C GLN A 370 -11.36 12.88 36.99
N ALA A 371 -10.60 12.66 38.05
CA ALA A 371 -10.38 11.38 38.73
C ALA A 371 -11.60 10.68 39.38
N ASN A 372 -12.85 11.07 39.08
CA ASN A 372 -14.06 10.49 39.69
C ASN A 372 -15.02 9.78 38.74
N GLU A 373 -14.72 9.68 37.43
CA GLU A 373 -15.48 8.81 36.53
C GLU A 373 -14.62 7.60 36.13
N LYS A 374 -15.11 6.39 36.45
CA LYS A 374 -14.56 5.08 36.03
C LYS A 374 -14.75 4.85 34.52
N VAL A 375 -14.46 5.84 33.68
CA VAL A 375 -14.45 5.70 32.23
C VAL A 375 -13.09 6.19 31.76
N ARG A 376 -12.14 5.26 31.61
CA ARG A 376 -10.93 5.50 30.82
C ARG A 376 -11.39 5.67 29.39
N LYS A 377 -11.56 6.93 28.95
CA LYS A 377 -11.73 7.23 27.54
C LYS A 377 -10.35 7.27 26.87
N PRO A 378 -10.23 6.74 25.66
CA PRO A 378 -8.99 6.80 24.90
C PRO A 378 -8.56 8.24 24.64
N VAL A 379 -7.30 8.39 24.25
CA VAL A 379 -6.79 9.61 23.64
C VAL A 379 -7.42 9.69 22.25
N SER A 380 -8.49 10.46 22.09
CA SER A 380 -9.13 10.64 20.78
C SER A 380 -8.17 11.36 19.82
N TYR A 381 -7.69 10.67 18.80
CA TYR A 381 -6.91 11.24 17.70
C TYR A 381 -7.85 11.61 16.56
N ILE A 382 -7.96 12.91 16.22
CA ILE A 382 -8.74 13.44 15.08
C ILE A 382 -7.77 13.86 13.99
#